data_AF-M4CXV7-F1
#
_entry.id   AF-M4CXV7-F1
#
_cell.length_a   1.000
_cell.length_b   1.000
_cell.length_c   1.000
_cell.angle_alpha   90.00
_cell.angle_beta   90.00
_cell.angle_gamma   90.00
#
_symmetry.space_group_name_H-M   'P 1'
#
loop_
_entity.id
_entity.type
_entity.pdbx_description
1 polymer ?
#
loop_
_entity_poly.entity_id
_entity_poly.type
_entity_poly.pdbx_seq_one_letter_code
_entity_poly.pdbx_strand_id
1 'polypeptide(L)'
;MFIESFKVESPNVKYTENEIHSVYDYPTSIVSYNHLGNNDGMNLSAPQTFRSKEISKSNVVDDMVARDSKRAMDEYASAIFMGGKNTIVMHNTCEDSLLAAPIILDLVLLAELTTRIQFKAEYEGKFHSFHPGATILSYLSKAPLVPPGTPVVNALSKQRAMLENILRACVGLAPENNRILEYK
;
A
#
# COMPACT_ATOMS: atom_id res chain seq x y z
N MET A 1 19.16 8.95 -35.97
CA MET A 1 19.80 7.67 -36.35
C MET A 1 19.75 6.64 -35.20
N PHE A 2 18.63 6.54 -34.45
CA PHE A 2 18.46 5.56 -33.36
C PHE A 2 17.64 4.33 -33.79
N ILE A 3 16.80 4.49 -34.83
CA ILE A 3 15.88 3.45 -35.34
C ILE A 3 16.59 2.40 -36.22
N GLU A 4 17.77 2.69 -36.77
CA GLU A 4 18.49 1.76 -37.67
C GLU A 4 19.25 0.66 -36.93
N SER A 5 19.50 0.81 -35.63
CA SER A 5 20.38 -0.10 -34.87
C SER A 5 19.65 -1.20 -34.10
N PHE A 6 18.34 -1.04 -33.84
CA PHE A 6 17.56 -2.00 -33.04
C PHE A 6 16.14 -2.13 -33.60
N LYS A 7 15.81 -3.31 -34.12
CA LYS A 7 14.46 -3.68 -34.55
C LYS A 7 13.99 -4.85 -33.70
N VAL A 8 12.97 -4.61 -32.88
CA VAL A 8 12.26 -5.63 -32.09
C VAL A 8 10.94 -5.91 -32.78
N GLU A 9 10.76 -7.14 -33.28
CA GLU A 9 9.49 -7.60 -33.82
C GLU A 9 8.56 -7.97 -32.67
N SER A 10 7.69 -7.05 -32.30
CA SER A 10 6.67 -7.23 -31.27
C SER A 10 5.36 -6.61 -31.76
N PRO A 11 4.21 -7.30 -31.63
CA PRO A 11 2.91 -6.77 -32.03
C PRO A 11 2.50 -5.51 -31.24
N ASN A 12 3.16 -5.27 -30.11
CA ASN A 12 2.90 -4.18 -29.18
C ASN A 12 3.84 -2.98 -29.36
N VAL A 13 4.71 -3.01 -30.37
CA VAL A 13 5.70 -1.95 -30.65
C VAL A 13 5.46 -1.38 -32.05
N LYS A 14 5.17 -0.08 -32.13
CA LYS A 14 5.02 0.69 -33.37
C LYS A 14 6.16 1.71 -33.46
N TYR A 15 6.89 1.64 -34.56
CA TYR A 15 7.95 2.60 -34.87
C TYR A 15 7.33 3.75 -35.67
N THR A 16 7.49 4.99 -35.20
CA THR A 16 7.20 6.19 -35.98
C THR A 16 8.52 6.82 -36.44
N GLU A 17 8.46 7.87 -37.27
CA GLU A 17 9.66 8.54 -37.79
C GLU A 17 10.52 9.17 -36.67
N ASN A 18 9.91 9.53 -35.54
CA ASN A 18 10.55 10.28 -34.46
C ASN A 18 10.65 9.50 -33.14
N GLU A 19 9.83 8.48 -32.90
CA GLU A 19 9.81 7.75 -31.63
C GLU A 19 9.33 6.30 -31.77
N ILE A 20 9.50 5.52 -30.70
CA ILE A 20 9.02 4.14 -30.62
C ILE A 20 7.86 4.12 -29.63
N HIS A 21 6.64 3.88 -30.12
CA HIS A 21 5.49 3.67 -29.27
C HIS A 21 5.39 2.19 -28.91
N SER A 22 5.48 1.90 -27.61
CA SER A 22 5.20 0.55 -27.12
C SER A 22 4.09 0.58 -26.09
N VAL A 23 3.02 -0.16 -26.33
CA VAL A 23 1.90 -0.32 -25.39
C VAL A 23 1.99 -1.72 -24.81
N TYR A 24 2.47 -1.82 -23.58
CA TYR A 24 2.49 -3.07 -22.85
C TYR A 24 1.36 -3.07 -21.82
N ASP A 25 0.41 -3.98 -22.01
CA ASP A 25 -0.52 -4.36 -20.96
C ASP A 25 0.13 -5.54 -20.23
N TYR A 26 0.42 -5.37 -18.94
CA TYR A 26 1.10 -6.38 -18.13
C TYR A 26 0.05 -7.10 -17.29
N PRO A 27 -0.45 -8.27 -17.72
CA PRO A 27 -1.30 -9.07 -16.88
C PRO A 27 -0.49 -9.53 -15.66
N THR A 28 -0.85 -9.02 -14.50
CA THR A 28 -0.30 -9.45 -13.22
C THR A 28 -1.31 -10.37 -12.54
N SER A 29 -0.91 -11.59 -12.21
CA SER A 29 -1.67 -12.44 -11.30
C SER A 29 -1.03 -12.41 -9.93
N ILE A 30 -1.82 -12.11 -8.91
CA ILE A 30 -1.40 -12.16 -7.52
C ILE A 30 -2.24 -13.23 -6.85
N VAL A 31 -1.56 -14.22 -6.27
CA VAL A 31 -2.21 -15.24 -5.45
C VAL A 31 -1.52 -15.21 -4.10
N SER A 32 -2.27 -14.96 -3.04
CA SER A 32 -1.77 -15.01 -1.67
C SER A 32 -2.52 -16.09 -0.94
N TYR A 33 -1.81 -16.86 -0.13
CA TYR A 33 -2.33 -17.90 0.73
C TYR A 33 -1.89 -17.55 2.16
N ASN A 34 -2.83 -17.50 3.10
CA ASN A 34 -2.60 -17.18 4.50
C ASN A 34 -3.21 -18.24 5.41
N HIS A 35 -2.37 -18.84 6.25
CA HIS A 35 -2.74 -19.97 7.07
C HIS A 35 -2.62 -19.65 8.56
N LEU A 36 -3.74 -19.63 9.31
CA LEU A 36 -3.77 -19.40 10.77
C LEU A 36 -4.65 -20.44 11.49
N GLY A 37 -4.41 -20.68 12.79
CA GLY A 37 -5.11 -21.68 13.61
C GLY A 37 -5.25 -21.28 15.09
N ASN A 38 -5.20 -19.99 15.38
CA ASN A 38 -5.63 -19.39 16.64
C ASN A 38 -7.15 -19.10 16.61
N ASN A 39 -7.68 -18.40 17.62
CA ASN A 39 -9.11 -18.09 17.70
C ASN A 39 -9.62 -17.16 16.57
N ASP A 40 -8.74 -16.32 15.99
CA ASP A 40 -9.07 -15.56 14.78
C ASP A 40 -9.32 -16.51 13.61
N GLY A 41 -8.43 -17.50 13.41
CA GLY A 41 -8.62 -18.55 12.41
C GLY A 41 -9.92 -19.35 12.58
N MET A 42 -10.26 -19.68 13.83
CA MET A 42 -11.53 -20.36 14.14
C MET A 42 -12.74 -19.49 13.78
N ASN A 43 -12.72 -18.21 14.14
CA ASN A 43 -13.80 -17.28 13.81
C ASN A 43 -13.93 -17.06 12.29
N LEU A 44 -12.82 -17.04 11.56
CA LEU A 44 -12.77 -16.87 10.11
C LEU A 44 -13.17 -18.12 9.32
N SER A 45 -13.38 -19.28 9.97
CA SER A 45 -13.90 -20.48 9.30
C SER A 45 -15.36 -20.34 8.85
N ALA A 46 -16.10 -19.38 9.42
CA ALA A 46 -17.45 -19.05 8.99
C ALA A 46 -17.42 -18.16 7.72
N PRO A 47 -18.19 -18.47 6.66
CA PRO A 47 -18.15 -17.70 5.41
C PRO A 47 -18.48 -16.20 5.56
N GLN A 48 -19.34 -15.84 6.52
CA GLN A 48 -19.74 -14.44 6.74
C GLN A 48 -18.61 -13.60 7.35
N THR A 49 -17.86 -14.14 8.31
CA THR A 49 -16.71 -13.47 8.94
C THR A 49 -15.51 -13.49 7.99
N PHE A 50 -15.32 -14.59 7.25
CA PHE A 50 -14.34 -14.68 6.18
C PHE A 50 -14.57 -13.59 5.14
N ARG A 51 -15.81 -13.34 4.70
CA ARG A 51 -16.10 -12.34 3.66
C ARG A 51 -15.63 -10.93 4.04
N SER A 52 -15.74 -10.53 5.31
CA SER A 52 -15.21 -9.24 5.79
C SER A 52 -13.69 -9.17 5.68
N LYS A 53 -13.01 -10.26 6.05
CA LYS A 53 -11.56 -10.40 5.91
C LYS A 53 -11.17 -10.43 4.44
N GLU A 54 -11.83 -11.24 3.62
CA GLU A 54 -11.68 -11.33 2.18
C GLU A 54 -11.90 -9.98 1.50
N ILE A 55 -12.84 -9.12 1.92
CA ILE A 55 -12.99 -7.79 1.29
C ILE A 55 -11.83 -6.88 1.66
N SER A 56 -11.48 -6.78 2.96
CA SER A 56 -10.34 -5.98 3.41
C SER A 56 -9.01 -6.51 2.86
N LYS A 57 -8.94 -7.82 2.66
CA LYS A 57 -7.77 -8.50 2.19
C LYS A 57 -7.73 -8.68 0.70
N SER A 58 -8.77 -8.87 -0.09
CA SER A 58 -8.74 -9.03 -1.58
C SER A 58 -8.28 -7.76 -2.28
N ASN A 59 -8.39 -6.62 -1.60
CA ASN A 59 -7.62 -5.43 -1.91
C ASN A 59 -6.08 -5.65 -1.79
N VAL A 60 -5.62 -6.83 -1.33
CA VAL A 60 -4.26 -7.28 -0.86
C VAL A 60 -4.04 -8.87 -0.74
N VAL A 61 -4.96 -9.77 -1.20
CA VAL A 61 -5.08 -11.28 -1.31
C VAL A 61 -4.91 -12.29 -0.08
N ASP A 62 -5.41 -13.59 -0.15
CA ASP A 62 -5.63 -14.61 0.98
C ASP A 62 -5.85 -16.17 0.71
N ASP A 63 -5.58 -17.13 1.68
CA ASP A 63 -6.31 -18.41 2.16
C ASP A 63 -5.53 -19.57 2.95
N MET A 64 -6.16 -20.50 3.74
CA MET A 64 -5.97 -21.13 5.13
C MET A 64 -5.19 -22.46 5.57
N VAL A 65 -4.80 -22.49 6.89
CA VAL A 65 -4.43 -23.57 7.91
C VAL A 65 -3.02 -23.56 8.61
N ALA A 66 -2.88 -22.98 9.85
CA ALA A 66 -1.88 -23.33 10.92
C ALA A 66 -1.77 -22.30 12.10
N ARG A 67 -1.95 -22.68 13.40
CA ARG A 67 -1.76 -21.94 14.72
C ARG A 67 -1.52 -20.38 14.74
N ASP A 68 -0.85 -19.78 15.75
CA ASP A 68 -0.57 -18.31 15.81
C ASP A 68 0.56 -17.89 14.87
N SER A 69 1.41 -18.87 14.54
CA SER A 69 2.44 -18.80 13.51
C SER A 69 1.80 -18.86 12.14
N LYS A 70 1.33 -17.69 11.69
CA LYS A 70 0.74 -17.52 10.38
C LYS A 70 1.79 -17.74 9.31
N ARG A 71 1.47 -18.58 8.34
CA ARG A 71 2.26 -18.73 7.11
C ARG A 71 1.55 -18.02 5.97
N ALA A 72 2.19 -17.00 5.42
CA ALA A 72 1.77 -16.29 4.23
C ALA A 72 2.62 -16.75 3.05
N MET A 73 2.00 -17.19 1.97
CA MET A 73 2.65 -17.54 0.71
C MET A 73 2.05 -16.68 -0.38
N ASP A 74 2.86 -15.83 -0.99
CA ASP A 74 2.44 -14.94 -2.06
C ASP A 74 3.18 -15.28 -3.35
N GLU A 75 2.45 -15.39 -4.46
CA GLU A 75 2.99 -15.49 -5.80
C GLU A 75 2.57 -14.27 -6.62
N TYR A 76 3.57 -13.56 -7.13
CA TYR A 76 3.42 -12.44 -8.05
C TYR A 76 3.99 -12.83 -9.40
N ALA A 77 3.12 -13.11 -10.35
CA ALA A 77 3.53 -13.36 -11.73
C ALA A 77 3.24 -12.12 -12.59
N SER A 78 4.26 -11.64 -13.29
CA SER A 78 4.20 -10.48 -14.18
C SER A 78 4.77 -10.84 -15.55
N ALA A 79 4.12 -10.38 -16.62
CA ALA A 79 4.73 -10.39 -17.94
C ALA A 79 5.90 -9.37 -17.98
N ILE A 80 6.97 -9.70 -18.69
CA ILE A 80 8.12 -8.82 -18.93
C ILE A 80 8.40 -8.73 -20.45
N PHE A 81 9.47 -8.01 -20.82
CA PHE A 81 9.81 -7.73 -22.21
C PHE A 81 9.93 -9.02 -23.07
N MET A 82 9.54 -8.92 -24.35
CA MET A 82 9.50 -10.02 -25.33
C MET A 82 8.71 -11.26 -24.89
N GLY A 83 7.63 -11.07 -24.13
CA GLY A 83 6.79 -12.19 -23.68
C GLY A 83 7.43 -13.07 -22.60
N GLY A 84 8.54 -12.62 -22.00
CA GLY A 84 9.10 -13.25 -20.82
C GLY A 84 8.11 -13.17 -19.65
N LYS A 85 8.32 -14.01 -18.64
CA LYS A 85 7.56 -13.98 -17.39
C LYS A 85 8.53 -13.82 -16.22
N ASN A 86 8.17 -12.95 -15.29
CA ASN A 86 8.83 -12.82 -13.99
C ASN A 86 7.87 -13.31 -12.92
N THR A 87 8.29 -14.28 -12.11
CA THR A 87 7.50 -14.81 -11.01
C THR A 87 8.29 -14.64 -9.72
N ILE A 88 7.70 -13.94 -8.75
CA ILE A 88 8.25 -13.76 -7.41
C ILE A 88 7.38 -14.56 -6.46
N VAL A 89 7.99 -15.53 -5.77
CA VAL A 89 7.33 -16.31 -4.71
C VAL A 89 7.90 -15.87 -3.37
N MET A 90 7.04 -15.45 -2.46
CA MET A 90 7.39 -15.05 -1.11
C MET A 90 6.73 -16.00 -0.12
N HIS A 91 7.50 -16.49 0.83
CA HIS A 91 6.99 -17.24 1.97
C HIS A 91 7.38 -16.49 3.24
N ASN A 92 6.39 -16.01 3.98
CA ASN A 92 6.57 -15.28 5.22
C ASN A 92 5.94 -16.04 6.39
N THR A 93 6.73 -16.34 7.41
CA THR A 93 6.24 -16.89 8.68
C THR A 93 6.16 -15.75 9.66
N CYS A 94 4.97 -15.47 10.17
CA CYS A 94 4.68 -14.36 11.05
C CYS A 94 3.95 -14.87 12.28
N GLU A 95 4.37 -14.48 13.47
CA GLU A 95 3.51 -14.59 14.64
C GLU A 95 2.55 -13.39 14.62
N ASP A 96 1.29 -13.63 14.25
CA ASP A 96 0.33 -12.57 13.98
C ASP A 96 0.12 -11.66 15.20
N SER A 97 0.10 -12.26 16.39
CA SER A 97 -0.04 -11.52 17.65
C SER A 97 1.15 -10.58 17.90
N LEU A 98 2.38 -11.02 17.58
CA LEU A 98 3.58 -10.19 17.76
C LEU A 98 3.67 -9.04 16.76
N LEU A 99 3.09 -9.20 15.56
CA LEU A 99 2.98 -8.12 14.59
C LEU A 99 1.84 -7.16 14.92
N ALA A 100 0.71 -7.66 15.42
CA ALA A 100 -0.48 -6.85 15.70
C ALA A 100 -0.32 -5.96 16.95
N ALA A 101 0.32 -6.47 18.00
CA ALA A 101 0.50 -5.72 19.26
C ALA A 101 1.14 -4.33 19.09
N PRO A 102 2.29 -4.16 18.41
CA PRO A 102 2.88 -2.83 18.20
C PRO A 102 2.02 -1.93 17.31
N ILE A 103 1.32 -2.49 16.30
CA ILE A 103 0.42 -1.72 15.43
C ILE A 103 -0.74 -1.11 16.24
N ILE A 104 -1.28 -1.84 17.21
CA ILE A 104 -2.34 -1.34 18.11
C ILE A 104 -1.80 -0.19 18.96
N LEU A 105 -0.60 -0.32 19.51
CA LEU A 105 0.03 0.73 20.31
C LEU A 105 0.23 2.00 19.47
N ASP A 106 0.79 1.86 18.27
CA ASP A 106 1.00 2.98 17.35
C ASP A 106 -0.33 3.63 16.95
N LEU A 107 -1.40 2.85 16.78
CA LEU A 107 -2.72 3.36 16.44
C LEU A 107 -3.29 4.24 17.55
N VAL A 108 -3.16 3.81 18.80
CA VAL A 108 -3.62 4.60 19.97
C VAL A 108 -2.80 5.88 20.12
N LEU A 109 -1.47 5.78 19.98
CA LEU A 109 -0.57 6.93 20.09
C LEU A 109 -0.82 7.96 19.00
N LEU A 110 -0.97 7.52 17.75
CA LEU A 110 -1.28 8.42 16.64
C LEU A 110 -2.68 8.99 16.76
N ALA A 111 -3.68 8.20 17.16
CA ALA A 111 -5.03 8.72 17.36
C ALA A 111 -5.05 9.82 18.41
N GLU A 112 -4.42 9.60 19.57
CA GLU A 112 -4.30 10.62 20.62
C GLU A 112 -3.56 11.86 20.11
N LEU A 113 -2.42 11.69 19.41
CA LEU A 113 -1.66 12.80 18.83
C LEU A 113 -2.51 13.63 17.86
N THR A 114 -3.31 12.98 17.00
CA THR A 114 -4.18 13.70 16.06
C THR A 114 -5.25 14.54 16.76
N THR A 115 -5.69 14.17 17.97
CA THR A 115 -6.62 15.02 18.74
C THR A 115 -5.98 16.31 19.27
N ARG A 116 -4.66 16.34 19.40
CA ARG A 116 -3.88 17.51 19.88
C ARG A 116 -3.46 18.45 18.77
N ILE A 117 -3.56 18.05 17.51
CA ILE A 117 -3.16 18.85 16.35
C ILE A 117 -4.36 19.64 15.83
N GLN A 118 -4.15 20.95 15.63
CA GLN A 118 -5.11 21.84 15.00
C GLN A 118 -4.42 22.65 13.91
N PHE A 119 -5.13 22.92 12.82
CA PHE A 119 -4.61 23.70 11.69
C PHE A 119 -5.63 24.76 11.27
N LYS A 120 -5.15 25.82 10.62
CA LYS A 120 -5.98 26.88 10.05
C LYS A 120 -5.52 27.18 8.63
N ALA A 121 -6.46 27.52 7.75
CA ALA A 121 -6.11 28.08 6.44
C ALA A 121 -5.66 29.54 6.61
N GLU A 122 -4.85 30.05 5.68
CA GLU A 122 -4.29 31.42 5.74
C GLU A 122 -5.36 32.51 5.93
N TYR A 123 -6.52 32.33 5.30
CA TYR A 123 -7.62 33.29 5.31
C TYR A 123 -8.70 32.99 6.35
N GLU A 124 -8.46 31.99 7.21
CA GLU A 124 -9.45 31.52 8.17
C GLU A 124 -8.99 31.82 9.62
N GLY A 125 -9.85 32.50 10.37
CA GLY A 125 -9.54 32.92 11.74
C GLY A 125 -9.68 31.80 12.78
N LYS A 126 -10.22 30.64 12.40
CA LYS A 126 -10.50 29.52 13.31
C LYS A 126 -9.58 28.34 13.02
N PHE A 127 -9.10 27.73 14.11
CA PHE A 127 -8.42 26.46 14.06
C PHE A 127 -9.44 25.32 13.94
N HIS A 128 -9.12 24.35 13.11
CA HIS A 128 -9.89 23.14 12.90
C HIS A 128 -9.06 21.92 13.30
N SER A 129 -9.73 20.92 13.86
CA SER A 129 -9.15 19.60 14.12
C SER A 129 -9.19 18.73 12.85
N PHE A 130 -8.51 17.59 12.91
CA PHE A 130 -8.66 16.57 11.87
C PHE A 130 -10.11 16.10 11.69
N HIS A 131 -10.42 15.67 10.47
CA HIS A 131 -11.66 14.95 10.20
C HIS A 131 -11.70 13.65 11.02
N PRO A 132 -12.87 13.23 11.57
CA PRO A 132 -12.97 12.04 12.42
C PRO A 132 -12.42 10.74 11.80
N GLY A 133 -12.59 10.56 10.49
CA GLY A 133 -11.94 9.51 9.70
C GLY A 133 -10.49 9.86 9.37
N ALA A 134 -9.66 10.09 10.39
CA ALA A 134 -8.31 10.64 10.26
C ALA A 134 -7.46 9.81 9.27
N THR A 135 -7.21 10.37 8.08
CA THR A 135 -6.42 9.74 7.00
C THR A 135 -5.00 9.37 7.45
N ILE A 136 -4.50 9.99 8.53
CA ILE A 136 -3.21 9.67 9.15
C ILE A 136 -3.15 8.21 9.62
N LEU A 137 -4.26 7.68 10.13
CA LEU A 137 -4.35 6.30 10.63
C LEU A 137 -4.39 5.26 9.49
N SER A 138 -4.41 5.71 8.23
CA SER A 138 -4.38 4.82 7.07
C SER A 138 -3.13 3.93 7.01
N TYR A 139 -2.01 4.42 7.53
CA TYR A 139 -0.75 3.67 7.58
C TYR A 139 -0.84 2.36 8.37
N LEU A 140 -1.74 2.31 9.38
CA LEU A 140 -1.88 1.19 10.30
C LEU A 140 -3.15 0.36 10.03
N SER A 141 -3.90 0.69 8.98
CA SER A 141 -5.17 0.01 8.66
C SER A 141 -5.16 -0.55 7.24
N LYS A 142 -5.74 -1.75 7.10
CA LYS A 142 -5.77 -2.46 5.81
C LYS A 142 -6.76 -1.85 4.82
N ALA A 143 -7.87 -1.32 5.33
CA ALA A 143 -8.92 -0.66 4.56
C ALA A 143 -9.21 0.69 5.21
N PRO A 144 -8.46 1.74 4.86
CA PRO A 144 -8.55 3.01 5.56
C PRO A 144 -9.88 3.69 5.27
N LEU A 145 -10.52 4.19 6.33
CA LEU A 145 -11.72 5.01 6.21
C LEU A 145 -11.32 6.43 5.82
N VAL A 146 -11.84 6.92 4.70
CA VAL A 146 -11.54 8.27 4.19
C VAL A 146 -12.83 9.08 4.02
N PRO A 147 -12.77 10.42 4.08
CA PRO A 147 -13.94 11.27 3.86
C PRO A 147 -14.60 11.01 2.49
N PRO A 148 -15.94 11.20 2.37
CA PRO A 148 -16.63 11.06 1.10
C PRO A 148 -16.01 11.94 0.00
N GLY A 149 -15.79 11.36 -1.19
CA GLY A 149 -15.19 12.05 -2.33
C GLY A 149 -13.66 12.13 -2.34
N THR A 150 -12.97 11.56 -1.34
CA THR A 150 -11.50 11.48 -1.33
C THR A 150 -10.99 10.12 -1.80
N PRO A 151 -9.85 10.05 -2.51
CA PRO A 151 -9.29 8.78 -2.97
C PRO A 151 -8.65 7.99 -1.82
N VAL A 152 -8.85 6.67 -1.83
CA VAL A 152 -8.19 5.73 -0.93
C VAL A 152 -6.76 5.48 -1.44
N VAL A 153 -5.76 5.67 -0.58
CA VAL A 153 -4.35 5.36 -0.89
C VAL A 153 -3.90 4.21 0.00
N ASN A 154 -3.60 3.05 -0.60
CA ASN A 154 -3.13 1.84 0.12
C ASN A 154 -1.60 1.62 0.01
N ALA A 155 -0.90 2.45 -0.76
CA ALA A 155 0.55 2.32 -0.91
C ALA A 155 1.27 2.73 0.38
N LEU A 156 1.82 1.75 1.10
CA LEU A 156 2.42 1.93 2.43
C LEU A 156 3.50 3.03 2.45
N SER A 157 4.37 3.08 1.44
CA SER A 157 5.42 4.12 1.36
C SER A 157 4.85 5.53 1.21
N LYS A 158 3.74 5.69 0.49
CA LYS A 158 3.06 6.99 0.34
C LYS A 158 2.37 7.40 1.64
N GLN A 159 1.74 6.44 2.34
CA GLN A 159 1.15 6.67 3.65
C GLN A 159 2.21 7.06 4.69
N ARG A 160 3.37 6.39 4.69
CA ARG A 160 4.52 6.75 5.55
C ARG A 160 5.04 8.15 5.26
N ALA A 161 5.25 8.48 3.98
CA ALA A 161 5.71 9.81 3.58
C ALA A 161 4.71 10.91 3.99
N MET A 162 3.40 10.63 3.93
CA MET A 162 2.37 11.54 4.42
C MET A 162 2.50 11.77 5.94
N LEU A 163 2.63 10.69 6.73
CA LEU A 163 2.80 10.79 8.18
C LEU A 163 4.06 11.60 8.53
N GLU A 164 5.19 11.29 7.88
CA GLU A 164 6.45 12.00 8.08
C GLU A 164 6.31 13.49 7.78
N ASN A 165 5.70 13.85 6.64
CA ASN A 165 5.52 15.24 6.25
C ASN A 165 4.60 16.02 7.20
N ILE A 166 3.58 15.37 7.77
CA ILE A 166 2.73 15.99 8.79
C ILE A 166 3.51 16.25 10.06
N LEU A 167 4.29 15.28 10.55
CA LEU A 167 5.11 15.46 11.75
C LEU A 167 6.21 16.52 11.54
N ARG A 168 6.80 16.58 10.35
CA ARG A 168 7.74 17.65 9.95
C ARG A 168 7.07 19.02 9.98
N ALA A 169 5.85 19.13 9.45
CA ALA A 169 5.09 20.37 9.52
C ALA A 169 4.79 20.79 10.97
N CYS A 170 4.49 19.85 11.87
CA CYS A 170 4.29 20.13 13.30
C CYS A 170 5.53 20.73 13.98
N VAL A 171 6.73 20.46 13.49
CA VAL A 171 7.99 21.04 13.99
C VAL A 171 8.52 22.20 13.14
N GLY A 172 7.73 22.69 12.17
CA GLY A 172 8.08 23.83 11.31
C GLY A 172 9.07 23.51 10.19
N LEU A 173 9.27 22.24 9.86
CA LEU A 173 10.14 21.83 8.75
C LEU A 173 9.36 21.71 7.44
N ALA A 174 10.03 22.02 6.33
CA ALA A 174 9.49 21.81 5.00
C ALA A 174 9.29 20.30 4.71
N PRO A 175 8.31 19.94 3.85
CA PRO A 175 8.07 18.55 3.47
C PRO A 175 9.27 17.97 2.73
N GLU A 176 9.52 16.69 2.97
CA GLU A 176 10.57 15.96 2.27
C GLU A 176 10.19 15.76 0.80
N ASN A 177 11.09 16.16 -0.09
CA ASN A 177 10.83 16.17 -1.53
C ASN A 177 11.87 15.36 -2.33
N ASN A 178 12.88 14.79 -1.66
CA ASN A 178 13.89 13.89 -2.23
C ASN A 178 14.65 14.46 -3.44
N ARG A 179 14.66 15.78 -3.66
CA ARG A 179 15.31 16.34 -4.86
C ARG A 179 16.83 16.34 -4.79
N ILE A 180 17.42 16.32 -3.57
CA ILE A 180 18.87 16.22 -3.28
C ILE A 180 19.73 17.06 -4.27
N LEU A 181 19.29 18.29 -4.55
CA LEU A 181 19.92 19.14 -5.58
C LEU A 181 21.28 19.72 -5.15
N GLU A 182 21.66 19.52 -3.89
CA GLU A 182 22.91 19.99 -3.31
C GLU A 182 24.10 19.08 -3.66
N TYR A 183 23.83 17.83 -4.06
CA TYR A 183 24.85 16.89 -4.55
C TYR A 183 24.88 16.97 -6.08
N LYS A 184 25.75 17.83 -6.60
CA LYS A 184 26.17 17.82 -8.01
C LYS A 184 27.37 16.91 -8.22
#